data_AF-A0A815X8T2-F1
#
_entry.id   AF-A0A815X8T2-F1
#
_cell.length_a   1.000
_cell.length_b   1.000
_cell.length_c   1.000
_cell.angle_alpha   90.00
_cell.angle_beta   90.00
_cell.angle_gamma   90.00
#
_symmetry.space_group_name_H-M   'P 1'
#
loop_
_entity.id
_entity.type
_entity.pdbx_description
1 polymer ?
#
loop_
_entity_poly.entity_id
_entity_poly.type
_entity_poly.pdbx_seq_one_letter_code
_entity_poly.pdbx_strand_id
1 'polypeptide(L)'
;NQLNICIYMYKGYEVTIIVEGGLGTLEVLENDIKEKRPIVLIQGSGRLADILAMLIEQISNPDRNQPRNPSEKEIEQALDRFYPNVLYSDVGSAIKRIQKILIEENRYLFHVFSMDRDKNVAETIFKAIFTVTKKKNELEYDPKNKNGSWEQEEQRQKGEDKLVDLALEWNYFDGALPILLARQDEIMKTESELMKIQNEIMIQENVSKKANPILS
;
A
#
# COMPACT_ATOMS: atom_id res chain seq x y z
N ASN A 1 -22.37 -23.12 -1.78
CA ASN A 1 -21.08 -22.39 -1.89
C ASN A 1 -21.05 -21.63 -3.21
N GLN A 2 -21.77 -20.50 -3.29
CA GLN A 2 -21.55 -19.54 -4.38
C GLN A 2 -20.35 -18.67 -3.98
N LEU A 3 -19.38 -18.59 -4.88
CA LEU A 3 -18.17 -17.82 -4.70
C LEU A 3 -18.44 -16.44 -5.31
N ASN A 4 -18.92 -15.50 -4.49
CA ASN A 4 -19.32 -14.16 -4.92
C ASN A 4 -18.15 -13.18 -4.75
N ILE A 5 -17.06 -13.52 -5.44
CA ILE A 5 -15.87 -12.68 -5.59
C ILE A 5 -15.90 -12.06 -6.98
N CYS A 6 -15.75 -10.75 -7.05
CA CYS A 6 -15.60 -10.05 -8.32
C CYS A 6 -14.15 -9.62 -8.47
N ILE A 7 -13.50 -10.00 -9.58
CA ILE A 7 -12.22 -9.41 -9.97
C ILE A 7 -12.52 -8.24 -10.89
N TYR A 8 -12.13 -7.04 -10.46
CA TYR A 8 -12.29 -5.81 -11.22
C TYR A 8 -10.96 -5.40 -11.86
N MET A 9 -11.00 -5.06 -13.14
CA MET A 9 -9.86 -4.57 -13.90
C MET A 9 -9.96 -3.07 -14.10
N TYR A 10 -8.95 -2.34 -13.64
CA TYR A 10 -8.84 -0.90 -13.90
C TYR A 10 -7.46 -0.57 -14.45
N LYS A 11 -7.37 -0.17 -15.73
CA LYS A 11 -6.11 0.26 -16.38
C LYS A 11 -4.92 -0.69 -16.15
N GLY A 12 -5.17 -1.99 -16.18
CA GLY A 12 -4.14 -3.03 -15.96
C GLY A 12 -3.92 -3.40 -14.49
N TYR A 13 -4.62 -2.77 -13.55
CA TYR A 13 -4.66 -3.18 -12.15
C TYR A 13 -5.82 -4.14 -11.91
N GLU A 14 -5.50 -5.31 -11.35
CA GLU A 14 -6.47 -6.27 -10.84
C GLU A 14 -6.82 -5.94 -9.39
N VAL A 15 -8.11 -5.93 -9.06
CA VAL A 15 -8.61 -5.74 -7.69
C VAL A 15 -9.59 -6.85 -7.37
N THR A 16 -9.39 -7.53 -6.25
CA THR A 16 -10.36 -8.48 -5.71
C THR A 16 -11.39 -7.72 -4.89
N ILE A 17 -12.68 -7.89 -5.20
CA ILE A 17 -13.79 -7.34 -4.42
C ILE A 17 -14.55 -8.51 -3.81
N ILE A 18 -14.60 -8.56 -2.48
CA ILE A 18 -15.37 -9.56 -1.74
C ILE A 18 -16.70 -8.93 -1.35
N VAL A 19 -17.76 -9.39 -2.00
CA VAL A 19 -19.14 -9.02 -1.67
C VAL A 19 -19.72 -10.08 -0.74
N GLU A 20 -19.64 -11.34 -1.12
CA GLU A 20 -20.08 -12.46 -0.28
C GLU A 20 -19.07 -13.60 -0.38
N GLY A 21 -18.96 -14.39 0.68
CA GLY A 21 -18.06 -15.54 0.68
C GLY A 21 -18.28 -16.46 1.86
N GLY A 22 -18.20 -17.76 1.58
CA GLY A 22 -18.03 -18.81 2.59
C GLY A 22 -16.55 -18.98 2.99
N LEU A 23 -16.28 -19.86 3.95
CA LEU A 23 -14.90 -20.17 4.38
C LEU A 23 -13.98 -20.68 3.25
N GLY A 24 -14.55 -21.27 2.18
CA GLY A 24 -13.77 -21.66 0.99
C GLY A 24 -13.10 -20.48 0.27
N THR A 25 -13.64 -19.26 0.41
CA THR A 25 -13.09 -18.03 -0.17
C THR A 25 -11.72 -17.66 0.43
N LEU A 26 -11.40 -18.15 1.63
CA LEU A 26 -10.09 -17.95 2.26
C LEU A 26 -8.95 -18.47 1.37
N GLU A 27 -9.20 -19.50 0.54
CA GLU A 27 -8.19 -20.02 -0.41
C GLU A 27 -7.87 -19.06 -1.53
N VAL A 28 -8.89 -18.41 -2.08
CA VAL A 28 -8.69 -17.39 -3.11
C VAL A 28 -7.94 -16.20 -2.54
N LEU A 29 -8.27 -15.80 -1.31
CA LEU A 29 -7.56 -14.71 -0.63
C LEU A 29 -6.09 -15.00 -0.37
N GLU A 30 -5.74 -16.23 -0.01
CA GLU A 30 -4.33 -16.61 0.14
C GLU A 30 -3.55 -16.45 -1.17
N ASN A 31 -4.17 -16.76 -2.32
CA ASN A 31 -3.56 -16.54 -3.63
C ASN A 31 -3.48 -15.05 -3.97
N ASP A 32 -4.53 -14.27 -3.72
CA ASP A 32 -4.54 -12.82 -3.96
C ASP A 32 -3.46 -12.10 -3.13
N ILE A 33 -3.26 -12.54 -1.89
CA ILE A 33 -2.21 -12.03 -1.01
C ILE A 33 -0.83 -12.38 -1.55
N LYS A 34 -0.65 -13.58 -2.10
CA LYS A 34 0.63 -14.00 -2.70
C LYS A 34 0.97 -13.12 -3.91
N GLU A 35 0.00 -12.83 -4.76
CA GLU A 35 0.12 -11.96 -5.93
C GLU A 35 0.12 -10.45 -5.58
N LYS A 36 0.01 -10.12 -4.29
CA LYS A 36 -0.07 -8.74 -3.78
C LYS A 36 -1.18 -7.95 -4.51
N ARG A 37 -2.33 -8.59 -4.69
CA ARG A 37 -3.52 -7.99 -5.31
C ARG A 37 -4.28 -7.17 -4.25
N PRO A 38 -4.69 -5.93 -4.55
CA PRO A 38 -5.60 -5.18 -3.69
C PRO A 38 -6.91 -5.92 -3.46
N ILE A 39 -7.39 -5.91 -2.22
CA ILE A 39 -8.60 -6.59 -1.77
C ILE A 39 -9.53 -5.56 -1.14
N VAL A 40 -10.72 -5.40 -1.73
CA VAL A 40 -11.79 -4.57 -1.20
C VAL A 40 -12.85 -5.46 -0.56
N LEU A 41 -13.13 -5.22 0.73
CA LEU A 41 -14.17 -5.90 1.49
C LEU A 41 -15.40 -5.00 1.52
N ILE A 42 -16.54 -5.48 1.02
CA ILE A 42 -17.80 -4.76 1.15
C ILE A 42 -18.44 -5.17 2.48
N GLN A 43 -18.46 -4.23 3.44
CA GLN A 43 -19.07 -4.46 4.75
C GLN A 43 -20.60 -4.50 4.63
N GLY A 44 -21.22 -5.45 5.31
CA GLY A 44 -22.66 -5.70 5.33
C GLY A 44 -23.17 -6.59 4.21
N SER A 45 -22.33 -6.98 3.24
CA SER A 45 -22.78 -7.76 2.08
C SER A 45 -22.58 -9.27 2.19
N GLY A 46 -21.82 -9.74 3.18
CA GLY A 46 -21.63 -11.19 3.36
C GLY A 46 -20.75 -11.57 4.54
N ARG A 47 -20.99 -12.78 5.05
CA ARG A 47 -20.41 -13.28 6.32
C ARG A 47 -18.89 -13.20 6.38
N LEU A 48 -18.18 -13.67 5.35
CA LEU A 48 -16.71 -13.59 5.38
C LEU A 48 -16.20 -12.15 5.23
N ALA A 49 -16.82 -11.35 4.36
CA ALA A 49 -16.46 -9.94 4.21
C ALA A 49 -16.61 -9.20 5.55
N ASP A 50 -17.69 -9.47 6.28
CA ASP A 50 -17.96 -8.90 7.60
C ASP A 50 -16.98 -9.37 8.67
N ILE A 51 -16.63 -10.66 8.69
CA ILE A 51 -15.61 -11.18 9.62
C ILE A 51 -14.28 -10.45 9.39
N LEU A 52 -13.81 -10.39 8.14
CA LEU A 52 -12.52 -9.78 7.83
C LEU A 52 -12.55 -8.27 8.09
N ALA A 53 -13.62 -7.58 7.70
CA ALA A 53 -13.79 -6.16 7.96
C ALA A 53 -13.77 -5.85 9.47
N MET A 54 -14.53 -6.61 10.27
CA MET A 54 -14.56 -6.45 11.72
C MET A 54 -13.18 -6.69 12.36
N LEU A 55 -12.48 -7.75 11.94
CA LEU A 55 -11.15 -8.06 12.46
C LEU A 55 -10.14 -6.97 12.08
N ILE A 56 -10.18 -6.46 10.84
CA ILE A 56 -9.32 -5.37 10.38
C ILE A 56 -9.56 -4.10 11.19
N GLU A 57 -10.82 -3.73 11.43
CA GLU A 57 -11.16 -2.57 12.26
C GLU A 57 -10.63 -2.72 13.70
N GLN A 58 -10.74 -3.92 14.29
CA GLN A 58 -10.27 -4.20 15.65
C GLN A 58 -8.74 -4.14 15.78
N ILE A 59 -8.01 -4.60 14.77
CA ILE A 59 -6.53 -4.63 14.80
C ILE A 59 -5.88 -3.34 14.30
N SER A 60 -6.63 -2.50 13.60
CA SER A 60 -6.20 -1.17 13.12
C SER A 60 -6.66 -0.03 14.04
N ASN A 61 -7.22 -0.33 15.22
CA ASN A 61 -7.73 0.67 16.14
C ASN A 61 -6.61 1.65 16.58
N PRO A 62 -6.73 2.96 16.29
CA PRO A 62 -5.70 3.96 16.59
C PRO A 62 -5.46 4.19 18.09
N ASP A 63 -6.37 3.78 18.96
CA ASP A 63 -6.19 3.86 20.42
C ASP A 63 -5.18 2.84 20.96
N ARG A 64 -4.69 1.94 20.11
CA ARG A 64 -3.65 0.96 20.46
C ARG A 64 -2.30 1.42 19.93
N ASN A 65 -1.31 1.45 20.82
CA ASN A 65 0.04 1.91 20.53
C ASN A 65 0.71 1.20 19.34
N GLN A 66 0.27 -0.01 18.98
CA GLN A 66 0.79 -0.75 17.83
C GLN A 66 -0.30 -1.60 17.16
N PRO A 67 -0.26 -1.72 15.83
CA PRO A 67 -1.01 -2.75 15.10
C PRO A 67 -0.64 -4.13 15.65
N ARG A 68 -1.61 -5.04 15.80
CA ARG A 68 -1.34 -6.42 16.26
C ARG A 68 -2.11 -7.45 15.46
N ASN A 69 -1.63 -8.69 15.41
CA ASN A 69 -2.37 -9.74 14.75
C ASN A 69 -3.65 -10.10 15.53
N PRO A 70 -4.73 -10.52 14.84
CA PRO A 70 -5.95 -10.97 15.51
C PRO A 70 -5.66 -12.23 16.32
N SER A 71 -6.16 -12.27 17.56
CA SER A 71 -6.00 -13.45 18.42
C SER A 71 -6.98 -14.55 18.00
N GLU A 72 -6.66 -15.79 18.33
CA GLU A 72 -7.54 -16.94 18.10
C GLU A 72 -8.96 -16.70 18.64
N LYS A 73 -9.07 -16.22 19.89
CA LYS A 73 -10.34 -15.90 20.53
C LYS A 73 -11.16 -14.85 19.79
N GLU A 74 -10.53 -13.86 19.18
CA GLU A 74 -11.24 -12.82 18.41
C GLU A 74 -11.78 -13.37 17.10
N ILE A 75 -11.03 -14.27 16.47
CA ILE A 75 -11.46 -14.93 15.25
C ILE A 75 -12.57 -15.94 15.56
N GLU A 76 -12.46 -16.70 16.66
CA GLU A 76 -13.53 -17.58 17.16
C GLU A 76 -14.82 -16.78 17.39
N GLN A 77 -14.74 -15.66 18.11
CA GLN A 77 -15.91 -14.80 18.35
C GLN A 77 -16.53 -14.28 17.05
N ALA A 78 -15.71 -13.95 16.05
CA ALA A 78 -16.19 -13.57 14.73
C ALA A 78 -16.89 -14.75 14.04
N LEU A 79 -16.26 -15.92 14.03
CA LEU A 79 -16.81 -17.13 13.42
C LEU A 79 -18.13 -17.55 14.10
N ASP A 80 -18.22 -17.54 15.42
CA ASP A 80 -19.45 -17.87 16.15
C ASP A 80 -20.59 -16.90 15.81
N ARG A 81 -20.28 -15.61 15.68
CA ARG A 81 -21.26 -14.57 15.32
C ARG A 81 -21.84 -14.76 13.92
N PHE A 82 -21.00 -15.08 12.95
CA PHE A 82 -21.39 -15.11 11.53
C PHE A 82 -21.65 -16.53 10.99
N TYR A 83 -21.18 -17.57 11.68
CA TYR A 83 -21.31 -18.99 11.36
C TYR A 83 -21.64 -19.85 12.60
N PRO A 84 -22.77 -19.63 13.27
CA PRO A 84 -23.10 -20.28 14.56
C PRO A 84 -23.22 -21.81 14.53
N ASN A 85 -23.28 -22.43 13.35
CA ASN A 85 -23.43 -23.87 13.16
C ASN A 85 -22.28 -24.51 12.37
N VAL A 86 -21.12 -23.86 12.30
CA VAL A 86 -19.97 -24.43 11.58
C VAL A 86 -19.38 -25.60 12.37
N LEU A 87 -18.91 -26.63 11.67
CA LEU A 87 -18.30 -27.79 12.32
C LEU A 87 -17.00 -27.37 13.01
N TYR A 88 -16.77 -27.87 14.23
CA TYR A 88 -15.59 -27.53 15.03
C TYR A 88 -14.26 -27.84 14.31
N SER A 89 -14.24 -28.89 13.46
CA SER A 89 -13.10 -29.21 12.59
C SER A 89 -12.75 -28.10 11.60
N ASP A 90 -13.75 -27.35 11.15
CA ASP A 90 -13.58 -26.28 10.17
C ASP A 90 -13.18 -24.96 10.85
N VAL A 91 -13.55 -24.77 12.13
CA VAL A 91 -13.19 -23.60 12.94
C VAL A 91 -11.68 -23.48 13.09
N GLY A 92 -11.01 -24.55 13.55
CA GLY A 92 -9.55 -24.53 13.76
C GLY A 92 -8.78 -24.28 12.47
N SER A 93 -9.25 -24.81 11.34
CA SER A 93 -8.68 -24.53 10.02
C SER A 93 -8.89 -23.06 9.61
N ALA A 94 -10.13 -22.56 9.74
CA ALA A 94 -10.46 -21.18 9.40
C ALA A 94 -9.66 -20.16 10.21
N ILE A 95 -9.46 -20.39 11.51
CA ILE A 95 -8.66 -19.53 12.39
C ILE A 95 -7.24 -19.37 11.85
N LYS A 96 -6.56 -20.49 11.59
CA LYS A 96 -5.17 -20.46 11.08
C LYS A 96 -5.06 -19.71 9.77
N ARG A 97 -6.04 -19.90 8.87
CA ARG A 97 -6.07 -19.21 7.57
C ARG A 97 -6.31 -17.71 7.73
N ILE A 98 -7.27 -17.32 8.57
CA ILE A 98 -7.56 -15.90 8.85
C ILE A 98 -6.33 -15.22 9.49
N GLN A 99 -5.65 -15.86 10.45
CA GLN A 99 -4.42 -15.33 11.03
C GLN A 99 -3.32 -15.12 9.98
N LYS A 100 -3.15 -16.09 9.08
CA LYS A 100 -2.18 -16.01 7.96
C LYS A 100 -2.53 -14.86 7.00
N ILE A 101 -3.82 -14.69 6.70
CA ILE A 101 -4.34 -13.65 5.80
C ILE A 101 -4.15 -12.26 6.42
N LEU A 102 -4.49 -12.09 7.69
CA LEU A 102 -4.52 -10.79 8.39
C LEU A 102 -3.23 -10.47 9.19
N ILE A 103 -2.15 -11.19 8.91
CA ILE A 103 -0.84 -10.84 9.45
C ILE A 103 -0.46 -9.41 9.04
N GLU A 104 0.28 -8.70 9.88
CA GLU A 104 0.62 -7.29 9.74
C GLU A 104 1.13 -6.93 8.34
N GLU A 105 2.00 -7.76 7.77
CA GLU A 105 2.64 -7.55 6.47
C GLU A 105 1.63 -7.59 5.31
N ASN A 106 0.44 -8.14 5.49
CA ASN A 106 -0.57 -8.23 4.44
C ASN A 106 -1.65 -7.15 4.56
N ARG A 107 -1.71 -6.40 5.67
CA ARG A 107 -2.87 -5.52 5.95
C ARG A 107 -3.03 -4.39 4.95
N TYR A 108 -1.94 -3.91 4.36
CA TYR A 108 -2.00 -2.86 3.33
C TYR A 108 -2.72 -3.32 2.04
N LEU A 109 -2.97 -4.62 1.88
CA LEU A 109 -3.74 -5.17 0.77
C LEU A 109 -5.25 -5.04 0.99
N PHE A 110 -5.71 -4.83 2.22
CA PHE A 110 -7.13 -4.85 2.57
C PHE A 110 -7.70 -3.46 2.78
N HIS A 111 -8.82 -3.18 2.10
CA HIS A 111 -9.58 -1.95 2.22
C HIS A 111 -11.04 -2.30 2.47
N VAL A 112 -11.62 -1.75 3.53
CA VAL A 112 -13.03 -1.96 3.87
C VAL A 112 -13.85 -0.82 3.28
N PHE A 113 -14.85 -1.15 2.49
CA PHE A 113 -15.92 -0.22 2.10
C PHE A 113 -17.12 -0.44 3.00
N SER A 114 -17.61 0.64 3.62
CA SER A 114 -18.78 0.68 4.47
C SER A 114 -19.76 1.73 3.97
N MET A 115 -21.01 1.36 3.73
CA MET A 115 -22.05 2.33 3.31
C MET A 115 -22.29 3.44 4.34
N ASP A 116 -21.96 3.19 5.61
CA ASP A 116 -22.15 4.16 6.70
C ASP A 116 -21.03 5.21 6.77
N ARG A 117 -19.85 4.91 6.21
CA ARG A 117 -18.64 5.75 6.35
C ARG A 117 -18.10 6.26 5.02
N ASP A 118 -18.21 5.47 3.97
CA ASP A 118 -17.58 5.74 2.67
C ASP A 118 -18.57 6.31 1.66
N LYS A 119 -18.09 7.24 0.84
CA LYS A 119 -18.93 7.95 -0.13
C LYS A 119 -19.38 7.04 -1.28
N ASN A 120 -18.47 6.22 -1.80
CA ASN A 120 -18.74 5.29 -2.89
C ASN A 120 -17.65 4.21 -2.98
N VAL A 121 -18.01 3.06 -3.56
CA VAL A 121 -17.11 1.91 -3.71
C VAL A 121 -15.92 2.22 -4.64
N ALA A 122 -16.13 3.07 -5.65
CA ALA A 122 -15.10 3.40 -6.63
C ALA A 122 -13.89 4.10 -5.98
N GLU A 123 -14.13 5.00 -5.03
CA GLU A 123 -13.10 5.67 -4.24
C GLU A 123 -12.32 4.66 -3.37
N THR A 124 -12.99 3.66 -2.78
CA THR A 124 -12.32 2.61 -2.00
C THR A 124 -11.48 1.69 -2.89
N ILE A 125 -11.98 1.30 -4.08
CA ILE A 125 -11.22 0.55 -5.09
C ILE A 125 -9.97 1.35 -5.48
N PHE A 126 -10.14 2.64 -5.77
CA PHE A 126 -9.03 3.51 -6.12
C PHE A 126 -7.99 3.59 -5.00
N LYS A 127 -8.42 3.82 -3.74
CA LYS A 127 -7.55 3.83 -2.56
C LYS A 127 -6.80 2.50 -2.42
N ALA A 128 -7.47 1.38 -2.66
CA ALA A 128 -6.84 0.05 -2.63
C ALA A 128 -5.73 -0.09 -3.66
N ILE A 129 -5.99 0.26 -4.92
CA ILE A 129 -4.99 0.25 -5.99
C ILE A 129 -3.81 1.15 -5.62
N PHE A 130 -4.09 2.38 -5.18
CA PHE A 130 -3.08 3.37 -4.86
C PHE A 130 -2.18 2.91 -3.71
N THR A 131 -2.75 2.47 -2.58
CA THR A 131 -2.01 1.99 -1.41
C THR A 131 -1.10 0.82 -1.75
N VAL A 132 -1.62 -0.18 -2.47
CA VAL A 132 -0.85 -1.38 -2.81
C VAL A 132 0.24 -1.07 -3.83
N THR A 133 -0.06 -0.25 -4.84
CA THR A 133 0.94 0.15 -5.84
C THR A 133 2.07 0.95 -5.19
N LYS A 134 1.73 1.89 -4.31
CA LYS A 134 2.72 2.62 -3.52
C LYS A 134 3.58 1.68 -2.70
N LYS A 135 2.97 0.71 -2.01
CA LYS A 135 3.73 -0.24 -1.19
C LYS A 135 4.63 -1.15 -2.00
N LYS A 136 4.22 -1.57 -3.20
CA LYS A 136 5.07 -2.32 -4.13
C LYS A 136 6.30 -1.53 -4.54
N ASN A 137 6.11 -0.26 -4.95
CA ASN A 137 7.21 0.62 -5.31
C ASN A 137 8.19 0.82 -4.13
N GLU A 138 7.68 0.96 -2.90
CA GLU A 138 8.52 1.06 -1.70
C GLU A 138 9.33 -0.22 -1.40
N LEU A 139 8.78 -1.41 -1.71
CA LEU A 139 9.44 -2.70 -1.45
C LEU A 139 10.44 -3.08 -2.53
N GLU A 140 10.23 -2.62 -3.76
CA GLU A 140 11.16 -2.84 -4.89
C GLU A 140 12.39 -1.93 -4.79
N TYR A 141 12.28 -0.81 -4.06
CA TYR A 141 13.38 0.12 -3.80
C TYR A 141 14.11 -0.21 -2.49
N ASP A 142 15.39 -0.62 -2.58
CA ASP A 142 16.26 -0.82 -1.41
C ASP A 142 17.20 0.38 -1.20
N PRO A 143 16.91 1.30 -0.25
CA PRO A 143 17.76 2.45 0.03
C PRO A 143 19.12 2.10 0.65
N LYS A 144 19.32 0.85 1.10
CA LYS A 144 20.59 0.39 1.67
C LYS A 144 21.58 -0.07 0.60
N ASN A 145 21.12 -0.27 -0.63
CA ASN A 145 21.99 -0.52 -1.76
C ASN A 145 22.62 0.82 -2.22
N LYS A 146 23.64 1.28 -1.49
CA LYS A 146 24.34 2.56 -1.70
C LYS A 146 25.09 2.67 -3.04
N ASN A 147 25.11 1.59 -3.83
CA ASN A 147 25.55 1.58 -5.22
C ASN A 147 24.36 1.65 -6.18
N GLY A 148 23.25 2.29 -5.77
CA GLY A 148 22.03 2.40 -6.55
C GLY A 148 22.37 2.82 -7.98
N SER A 149 22.26 1.86 -8.90
CA SER A 149 22.37 2.12 -10.33
C SER A 149 21.39 3.24 -10.66
N TRP A 150 21.77 4.17 -11.54
CA TRP A 150 20.84 5.18 -12.08
C TRP A 150 19.52 4.55 -12.54
N GLU A 151 19.54 3.28 -12.93
CA GLU A 151 18.37 2.48 -13.31
C GLU A 151 17.36 2.27 -12.16
N GLN A 152 17.81 2.09 -10.91
CA GLN A 152 16.92 1.92 -9.75
C GLN A 152 16.21 3.22 -9.38
N GLU A 153 16.92 4.33 -9.45
CA GLU A 153 16.36 5.66 -9.21
C GLU A 153 15.39 6.06 -10.33
N GLU A 154 15.73 5.76 -11.58
CA GLU A 154 14.83 5.94 -12.72
C GLU A 154 13.55 5.08 -12.59
N GLN A 155 13.68 3.84 -12.10
CA GLN A 155 12.52 2.98 -11.82
C GLN A 155 11.63 3.53 -10.69
N ARG A 156 12.23 4.03 -9.60
CA ARG A 156 11.51 4.69 -8.50
C ARG A 156 10.70 5.89 -9.03
N GLN A 157 11.36 6.78 -9.77
CA GLN A 157 10.72 7.98 -10.34
C GLN A 157 9.57 7.60 -11.28
N LYS A 158 9.77 6.64 -12.20
CA LYS A 158 8.70 6.12 -13.07
C LYS A 158 7.54 5.53 -12.28
N GLY A 159 7.81 4.85 -11.17
CA GLY A 159 6.79 4.31 -10.28
C GLY A 159 5.98 5.41 -9.59
N GLU A 160 6.64 6.45 -9.11
CA GLU A 160 6.00 7.62 -8.51
C GLU A 160 5.21 8.46 -9.51
N ASP A 161 5.71 8.65 -10.73
CA ASP A 161 4.99 9.36 -11.79
C ASP A 161 3.65 8.68 -12.08
N LYS A 162 3.66 7.36 -12.21
CA LYS A 162 2.43 6.57 -12.38
C LYS A 162 1.45 6.75 -11.22
N LEU A 163 1.95 6.85 -9.98
CA LEU A 163 1.10 7.08 -8.81
C LEU A 163 0.50 8.49 -8.83
N VAL A 164 1.28 9.50 -9.19
CA VAL A 164 0.81 10.88 -9.33
C VAL A 164 -0.25 10.98 -10.43
N ASP A 165 0.02 10.42 -11.61
CA ASP A 165 -0.95 10.38 -12.72
C ASP A 165 -2.26 9.71 -12.31
N LEU A 166 -2.15 8.56 -11.63
CA LEU A 166 -3.29 7.83 -11.11
C LEU A 166 -4.08 8.67 -10.09
N ALA A 167 -3.41 9.37 -9.18
CA ALA A 167 -4.04 10.23 -8.17
C ALA A 167 -4.70 11.47 -8.78
N LEU A 168 -4.06 12.12 -9.75
CA LEU A 168 -4.62 13.29 -10.42
C LEU A 168 -5.89 12.95 -11.22
N GLU A 169 -5.91 11.80 -11.88
CA GLU A 169 -7.11 11.33 -12.61
C GLU A 169 -8.34 11.22 -11.70
N TRP A 170 -8.13 10.82 -10.45
CA TRP A 170 -9.20 10.66 -9.46
C TRP A 170 -9.41 11.88 -8.56
N ASN A 171 -8.72 12.99 -8.83
CA ASN A 171 -8.68 14.17 -7.97
C ASN A 171 -8.31 13.81 -6.51
N TYR A 172 -7.48 12.79 -6.31
CA TYR A 172 -7.04 12.31 -5.00
C TYR A 172 -5.78 13.04 -4.53
N PHE A 173 -5.94 14.32 -4.20
CA PHE A 173 -4.83 15.19 -3.81
C PHE A 173 -4.10 14.69 -2.56
N ASP A 174 -4.80 14.07 -1.60
CA ASP A 174 -4.19 13.50 -0.40
C ASP A 174 -3.14 12.42 -0.72
N GLY A 175 -3.30 11.71 -1.85
CA GLY A 175 -2.32 10.74 -2.34
C GLY A 175 -1.18 11.37 -3.15
N ALA A 176 -1.51 12.33 -4.03
CA ALA A 176 -0.52 12.96 -4.91
C ALA A 176 0.41 13.92 -4.15
N LEU A 177 -0.13 14.71 -3.23
CA LEU A 177 0.57 15.83 -2.60
C LEU A 177 1.82 15.39 -1.82
N PRO A 178 1.80 14.33 -1.00
CA PRO A 178 3.01 13.88 -0.31
C PRO A 178 4.15 13.47 -1.26
N ILE A 179 3.83 12.88 -2.42
CA ILE A 179 4.82 12.48 -3.42
C ILE A 179 5.43 13.72 -4.07
N LEU A 180 4.58 14.70 -4.45
CA LEU A 180 5.02 15.95 -5.06
C LEU A 180 5.88 16.79 -4.11
N LEU A 181 5.51 16.86 -2.82
CA LEU A 181 6.28 17.56 -1.80
C LEU A 181 7.65 16.92 -1.57
N ALA A 182 7.72 15.59 -1.47
CA ALA A 182 8.99 14.88 -1.33
C ALA A 182 9.94 15.17 -2.51
N ARG A 183 9.41 15.23 -3.74
CA ARG A 183 10.18 15.61 -4.93
C ARG A 183 10.65 17.06 -4.89
N GLN A 184 9.80 17.97 -4.44
CA GLN A 184 10.19 19.37 -4.28
C GLN A 184 11.36 19.52 -3.31
N ASP A 185 11.33 18.79 -2.18
CA ASP A 185 12.43 18.79 -1.21
C ASP A 185 13.72 18.20 -1.80
N GLU A 186 13.64 17.13 -2.59
CA GLU A 186 14.78 16.55 -3.31
C GLU A 186 15.40 17.56 -4.29
N ILE A 187 14.58 18.23 -5.10
CA ILE A 187 15.04 19.27 -6.04
C ILE A 187 15.74 20.40 -5.31
N MET A 188 15.13 20.93 -4.24
CA MET A 188 15.71 22.01 -3.44
C MET A 188 17.07 21.62 -2.84
N LYS A 189 17.22 20.35 -2.42
CA LYS A 189 18.49 19.83 -1.92
C LYS A 189 19.55 19.75 -3.02
N THR A 190 19.21 19.22 -4.20
CA THR A 190 20.11 19.14 -5.35
C THR A 190 20.55 20.53 -5.82
N GLU A 191 19.64 21.49 -5.91
CA GLU A 191 19.98 22.88 -6.25
C GLU A 191 20.96 23.49 -5.25
N SER A 192 20.78 23.24 -3.96
CA SER A 192 21.70 23.69 -2.91
C SER A 192 23.10 23.09 -3.07
N GLU A 193 23.19 21.80 -3.41
CA GLU A 193 24.47 21.12 -3.66
C GLU A 193 25.17 21.64 -4.92
N LEU A 194 24.42 21.87 -6.00
CA LEU A 194 24.95 22.47 -7.24
C LEU A 194 25.49 23.89 -7.00
N MET A 195 24.81 24.71 -6.21
CA MET A 195 25.31 26.04 -5.83
C MET A 195 26.62 25.97 -5.04
N LYS A 196 26.80 24.98 -4.15
CA LYS A 196 28.06 24.76 -3.42
C LYS A 196 29.20 24.42 -4.39
N ILE A 197 28.95 23.47 -5.30
CA ILE A 197 29.94 23.05 -6.30
C ILE A 197 30.32 24.24 -7.21
N GLN A 198 29.35 25.01 -7.69
CA GLN A 198 29.61 26.21 -8.51
C GLN A 198 30.49 27.22 -7.78
N ASN A 199 30.22 27.47 -6.49
CA ASN A 199 31.05 28.35 -5.67
C ASN A 199 32.49 27.82 -5.51
N GLU A 200 32.64 26.51 -5.27
CA GLU A 200 33.97 25.88 -5.17
C GLU A 200 34.77 26.01 -6.48
N ILE A 201 34.13 25.78 -7.63
CA ILE A 201 34.74 25.98 -8.96
C ILE A 201 35.18 27.43 -9.13
N MET A 202 34.31 28.41 -8.83
CA MET A 202 34.67 29.83 -8.93
C MET A 202 35.85 30.19 -8.02
N ILE A 203 35.92 29.64 -6.80
CA ILE A 203 37.05 29.85 -5.89
C ILE A 203 38.33 29.27 -6.49
N GLN A 204 38.28 28.03 -7.00
CA GLN A 204 39.44 27.37 -7.62
C GLN A 204 39.95 28.12 -8.86
N GLU A 205 39.06 28.59 -9.73
CA GLU A 205 39.43 29.39 -10.91
C GLU A 205 40.10 30.72 -10.51
N ASN A 206 39.59 31.38 -9.49
CA ASN A 206 40.15 32.64 -8.99
C ASN A 206 41.51 32.44 -8.33
N VAL A 207 41.72 31.32 -7.63
CA VAL A 207 43.02 30.94 -7.06
C VAL A 207 44.02 30.62 -8.17
N SER A 208 43.60 29.86 -9.20
CA SER A 208 44.44 29.54 -10.36
C SER A 208 44.88 30.78 -11.16
N LYS A 209 43.96 31.71 -11.42
CA LYS A 209 44.26 33.00 -12.08
C LYS A 209 45.23 33.88 -11.29
N LYS A 210 45.19 33.84 -9.96
CA LYS A 210 46.14 34.56 -9.10
C LYS A 210 47.51 33.88 -9.01
N ALA A 211 47.57 32.55 -9.19
CA ALA A 211 48.82 31.78 -9.10
C ALA A 211 49.68 31.81 -10.38
N ASN A 212 49.11 32.14 -11.54
CA ASN A 212 49.83 32.31 -12.82
C ASN A 212 49.63 33.73 -13.40
N PRO A 213 50.38 34.74 -12.95
CA PRO A 213 50.34 36.07 -13.55
C PRO A 213 51.18 36.21 -14.82
N ILE A 214 51.96 35.19 -15.19
CA ILE A 214 52.98 35.26 -16.25
C ILE A 214 52.52 34.38 -17.43
N LEU A 215 51.63 34.89 -18.27
CA LEU A 215 51.46 34.52 -19.69
C LEU A 215 50.43 35.41 -20.44
N SER A 216 50.16 36.62 -19.95
CA SER A 216 49.44 37.66 -20.70
C SER A 216 50.36 38.82 -21.05
#